data_AF-A0A9W9QKA5-F1
#
_entry.id   AF-A0A9W9QKA5-F1
#
_cell.length_a   1.000
_cell.length_b   1.000
_cell.length_c   1.000
_cell.angle_alpha   90.00
_cell.angle_beta   90.00
_cell.angle_gamma   90.00
#
_symmetry.space_group_name_H-M   'P 1'
#
loop_
_entity.id
_entity.type
_entity.pdbx_description
1 polymer ?
#
loop_
_entity_poly.entity_id
_entity_poly.type
_entity_poly.pdbx_seq_one_letter_code
_entity_poly.pdbx_strand_id
1 'polypeptide(L)'
;MGKKRVLVGYGVDIDAVAGWLGSYGGEDSVSDISRGLWAGHIGTPRVLKLFEKYNIKATWFIPGHTLDTFPEECAMVRDAGHEIGLHGYSHGNPSSLSAEQQRDILDKTYNMLTDFCGKPPRGIVAPWWEASAEMVDLLLQYGIEYDHSMSHEDCQMYWLRTGDTWTKINYEQKAETWMKPLVRGNTTGLVEIPGSWYIDDLPPMMFIKNSANSHGWVNPRDVEDIWKDHFDYFYREYDEFVFPMTIHPDVSGRPHVLLMHERQASYIPISGVKWVTFEQMSDEFKSKNQPPEGAVMPAAAGQVAKAKA
;
A
#
# COMPACT_ATOMS: atom_id res chain seq x y z
N MET A 1 -6.41 0.75 -33.54
CA MET A 1 -6.00 0.99 -32.14
C MET A 1 -6.82 0.07 -31.26
N GLY A 2 -6.16 -0.78 -30.47
CA GLY A 2 -6.85 -1.58 -29.45
C GLY A 2 -7.61 -0.66 -28.48
N LYS A 3 -8.62 -1.19 -27.80
CA LYS A 3 -9.36 -0.42 -26.79
C LYS A 3 -8.46 -0.28 -25.57
N LYS A 4 -7.92 0.92 -25.31
CA LYS A 4 -7.15 1.23 -24.08
C LYS A 4 -7.89 0.72 -22.85
N ARG A 5 -7.17 0.03 -21.96
CA ARG A 5 -7.68 -0.58 -20.71
C ARG A 5 -6.80 -0.18 -19.53
N VAL A 6 -7.11 0.96 -18.94
CA VAL A 6 -6.33 1.56 -17.86
C VAL A 6 -7.12 1.48 -16.56
N LEU A 7 -6.51 0.94 -15.50
CA LEU A 7 -7.09 0.92 -14.16
C LEU A 7 -6.35 1.92 -13.28
N VAL A 8 -7.07 2.88 -12.73
CA VAL A 8 -6.51 3.89 -11.82
C VAL A 8 -7.15 3.69 -10.45
N GLY A 9 -6.37 3.77 -9.39
CA GLY A 9 -6.88 3.60 -8.03
C GLY A 9 -6.09 4.43 -7.03
N TYR A 10 -6.77 4.87 -5.98
CA TYR A 10 -6.13 5.41 -4.80
C TYR A 10 -6.04 4.31 -3.74
N GLY A 11 -4.83 4.03 -3.28
CA GLY A 11 -4.53 3.37 -2.01
C GLY A 11 -4.30 4.44 -0.96
N VAL A 12 -5.10 4.43 0.10
CA VAL A 12 -5.03 5.43 1.17
C VAL A 12 -4.57 4.81 2.46
N ASP A 13 -3.35 5.12 2.85
CA ASP A 13 -2.70 4.58 4.05
C ASP A 13 -2.99 5.53 5.22
N ILE A 14 -3.82 5.08 6.17
CA ILE A 14 -4.22 5.92 7.32
C ILE A 14 -3.22 5.79 8.45
N ASP A 15 -2.01 6.27 8.21
CA ASP A 15 -0.92 6.23 9.18
C ASP A 15 -1.30 6.94 10.47
N ALA A 16 -1.73 8.20 10.36
CA ALA A 16 -2.15 9.01 11.48
C ALA A 16 -1.17 8.87 12.67
N VAL A 17 -1.65 8.49 13.86
CA VAL A 17 -0.79 8.29 15.04
C VAL A 17 0.10 7.06 14.88
N ALA A 18 -0.37 6.00 14.22
CA ALA A 18 0.38 4.76 14.05
C ALA A 18 1.72 5.00 13.35
N GLY A 19 1.73 5.79 12.26
CA GLY A 19 2.97 6.12 11.54
C GLY A 19 4.02 6.82 12.42
N TRP A 20 3.60 7.75 13.28
CA TRP A 20 4.51 8.41 14.23
C TRP A 20 5.08 7.46 15.29
N LEU A 21 4.31 6.47 15.70
CA LEU A 21 4.77 5.45 16.66
C LEU A 21 5.73 4.44 16.01
N GLY A 22 5.42 3.99 14.79
CA GLY A 22 6.12 2.86 14.18
C GLY A 22 7.23 3.22 13.19
N SER A 23 7.24 4.43 12.62
CA SER A 23 8.13 4.75 11.50
C SER A 23 8.71 6.16 11.48
N TYR A 24 7.96 7.18 11.89
CA TYR A 24 8.38 8.59 11.72
C TYR A 24 9.14 9.16 12.92
N GLY A 25 9.44 8.32 13.92
CA GLY A 25 10.19 8.69 15.12
C GLY A 25 9.47 9.74 15.98
N GLY A 26 8.14 9.76 15.98
CA GLY A 26 7.34 10.73 16.73
C GLY A 26 6.90 10.24 18.12
N GLU A 27 7.35 9.07 18.57
CA GLU A 27 6.87 8.37 19.77
C GLU A 27 6.88 9.22 21.05
N ASP A 28 7.93 10.02 21.27
CA ASP A 28 8.07 10.90 22.44
C ASP A 28 7.72 12.37 22.15
N SER A 29 7.15 12.66 20.97
CA SER A 29 6.86 14.03 20.52
C SER A 29 5.36 14.30 20.52
N VAL A 30 4.87 14.93 21.58
CA VAL A 30 3.44 15.35 21.69
C VAL A 30 2.99 16.18 20.48
N SER A 31 3.89 17.00 19.92
CA SER A 31 3.61 17.77 18.71
C SER A 31 3.37 16.87 17.51
N ASP A 32 4.10 15.78 17.35
CA ASP A 32 3.98 14.89 16.20
C ASP A 32 2.79 13.95 16.34
N ILE A 33 2.54 13.44 17.55
CA ILE A 33 1.29 12.74 17.88
C ILE A 33 0.06 13.60 17.56
N SER A 34 0.12 14.92 17.83
CA SER A 34 -0.97 15.84 17.45
C SER A 34 -1.19 15.96 15.93
N ARG A 35 -0.15 15.74 15.11
CA ARG A 35 -0.28 15.67 13.64
C ARG A 35 -1.00 14.40 13.21
N GLY A 36 -0.72 13.27 13.86
CA GLY A 36 -1.47 12.04 13.65
C GLY A 36 -2.95 12.17 14.01
N LEU A 37 -3.27 12.82 15.14
CA LEU A 37 -4.67 13.14 15.50
C LEU A 37 -5.36 13.99 14.43
N TRP A 38 -4.64 14.97 13.85
CA TRP A 38 -5.17 15.76 12.75
C TRP A 38 -5.44 14.92 11.50
N ALA A 39 -4.56 13.98 11.16
CA ALA A 39 -4.75 13.11 10.00
C ALA A 39 -6.02 12.26 10.14
N GLY A 40 -6.24 11.66 11.31
CA GLY A 40 -7.47 10.91 11.63
C GLY A 40 -8.72 11.79 11.59
N HIS A 41 -8.82 12.81 12.45
CA HIS A 41 -10.05 13.59 12.61
C HIS A 41 -10.36 14.56 11.46
N ILE A 42 -9.34 15.05 10.76
CA ILE A 42 -9.49 16.13 9.77
C ILE A 42 -9.06 15.67 8.37
N GLY A 43 -7.93 14.98 8.26
CA GLY A 43 -7.40 14.47 7.00
C GLY A 43 -8.38 13.48 6.35
N THR A 44 -8.75 12.43 7.09
CA THR A 44 -9.60 11.33 6.59
C THR A 44 -10.95 11.84 6.07
N PRO A 45 -11.73 12.64 6.82
CA PRO A 45 -12.98 13.20 6.30
C PRO A 45 -12.82 14.11 5.07
N ARG A 46 -11.66 14.79 4.91
CA ARG A 46 -11.41 15.62 3.73
C ARG A 46 -11.11 14.79 2.49
N VAL A 47 -10.29 13.76 2.63
CA VAL A 47 -10.00 12.83 1.53
C VAL A 47 -11.26 12.07 1.12
N LEU A 48 -12.11 11.66 2.08
CA LEU A 48 -13.43 11.08 1.77
C LEU A 48 -14.31 12.03 0.95
N LYS A 49 -14.40 13.32 1.34
CA LYS A 49 -15.16 14.33 0.57
C LYS A 49 -14.60 14.56 -0.83
N LEU A 50 -13.28 14.48 -1.00
CA LEU A 50 -12.63 14.53 -2.31
C LEU A 50 -13.12 13.37 -3.18
N PHE A 51 -13.10 12.14 -2.68
CA PHE A 51 -13.56 10.98 -3.44
C PHE A 51 -15.06 11.02 -3.74
N GLU A 52 -15.89 11.47 -2.79
CA GLU A 52 -17.32 11.69 -3.02
C GLU A 52 -17.57 12.69 -4.16
N LYS A 53 -16.85 13.83 -4.16
CA LYS A 53 -16.97 14.87 -5.20
C LYS A 53 -16.72 14.35 -6.62
N TYR A 54 -15.79 13.40 -6.80
CA TYR A 54 -15.44 12.83 -8.09
C TYR A 54 -16.04 11.44 -8.34
N ASN A 55 -16.90 10.95 -7.44
CA ASN A 55 -17.49 9.62 -7.49
C ASN A 55 -16.43 8.50 -7.64
N ILE A 56 -15.35 8.61 -6.89
CA ILE A 56 -14.23 7.64 -6.89
C ILE A 56 -14.42 6.66 -5.72
N LYS A 57 -14.26 5.36 -6.00
CA LYS A 57 -14.04 4.36 -4.95
C LYS A 57 -12.55 4.06 -4.85
N ALA A 58 -12.02 4.29 -3.66
CA ALA A 58 -10.65 4.01 -3.26
C ALA A 58 -10.55 2.81 -2.31
N THR A 59 -9.33 2.33 -2.10
CA THR A 59 -8.96 1.34 -1.10
C THR A 59 -8.23 2.01 0.04
N TRP A 60 -8.58 1.70 1.28
CA TRP A 60 -8.00 2.31 2.48
C TRP A 60 -7.29 1.25 3.31
N PHE A 61 -5.99 1.38 3.50
CA PHE A 61 -5.18 0.48 4.31
C PHE A 61 -5.09 1.05 5.72
N ILE A 62 -5.73 0.37 6.67
CA ILE A 62 -5.99 0.92 8.01
C ILE A 62 -5.15 0.15 9.03
N PRO A 63 -4.20 0.81 9.71
CA PRO A 63 -3.52 0.21 10.85
C PRO A 63 -4.52 -0.11 11.97
N GLY A 64 -4.36 -1.24 12.66
CA GLY A 64 -5.24 -1.61 13.77
C GLY A 64 -5.29 -0.54 14.88
N HIS A 65 -4.17 0.15 15.16
CA HIS A 65 -4.13 1.29 16.07
C HIS A 65 -5.05 2.42 15.59
N THR A 66 -5.02 2.72 14.29
CA THR A 66 -5.86 3.76 13.69
C THR A 66 -7.34 3.41 13.83
N LEU A 67 -7.74 2.15 13.62
CA LEU A 67 -9.12 1.72 13.84
C LEU A 67 -9.54 1.90 15.32
N ASP A 68 -8.71 1.47 16.27
CA ASP A 68 -9.02 1.62 17.70
C ASP A 68 -9.11 3.09 18.14
N THR A 69 -8.33 3.97 17.49
CA THR A 69 -8.24 5.40 17.86
C THR A 69 -9.30 6.26 17.18
N PHE A 70 -9.63 5.97 15.93
CA PHE A 70 -10.54 6.75 15.08
C PHE A 70 -11.69 5.89 14.54
N PRO A 71 -12.46 5.20 15.40
CA PRO A 71 -13.47 4.25 14.95
C PRO A 71 -14.60 4.91 14.15
N GLU A 72 -14.94 6.17 14.46
CA GLU A 72 -15.98 6.92 13.75
C GLU A 72 -15.54 7.27 12.33
N GLU A 73 -14.32 7.79 12.15
CA GLU A 73 -13.78 8.12 10.83
C GLU A 73 -13.53 6.87 9.99
N CYS A 74 -13.06 5.78 10.59
CA CYS A 74 -12.96 4.49 9.91
C CYS A 74 -14.35 3.98 9.50
N ALA A 75 -15.39 4.20 10.31
CA ALA A 75 -16.76 3.82 9.97
C ALA A 75 -17.29 4.66 8.79
N MET A 76 -16.94 5.94 8.71
CA MET A 76 -17.26 6.77 7.53
C MET A 76 -16.66 6.17 6.24
N VAL A 77 -15.41 5.69 6.29
CA VAL A 77 -14.76 5.02 5.15
C VAL A 77 -15.54 3.77 4.74
N ARG A 78 -15.83 2.88 5.71
CA ARG A 78 -16.58 1.63 5.48
C ARG A 78 -17.98 1.91 4.92
N ASP A 79 -18.73 2.80 5.56
CA ASP A 79 -20.13 3.07 5.24
C ASP A 79 -20.29 3.82 3.90
N ALA A 80 -19.24 4.55 3.47
CA ALA A 80 -19.13 5.08 2.12
C ALA A 80 -18.85 3.99 1.08
N GLY A 81 -18.67 2.72 1.45
CA GLY A 81 -18.50 1.59 0.53
C GLY A 81 -17.12 1.53 -0.12
N HIS A 82 -16.10 2.05 0.54
CA HIS A 82 -14.71 1.87 0.15
C HIS A 82 -14.20 0.46 0.51
N GLU A 83 -13.15 0.01 -0.18
CA GLU A 83 -12.43 -1.19 0.24
C GLU A 83 -11.54 -0.87 1.46
N ILE A 84 -11.41 -1.82 2.39
CA ILE A 84 -10.52 -1.72 3.55
C ILE A 84 -9.51 -2.88 3.52
N GLY A 85 -8.22 -2.54 3.61
CA GLY A 85 -7.09 -3.48 3.64
C GLY A 85 -6.27 -3.37 4.92
N LEU A 86 -5.32 -4.29 5.09
CA LEU A 86 -4.43 -4.39 6.24
C LEU A 86 -3.27 -3.39 6.14
N HIS A 87 -2.81 -2.86 7.28
CA HIS A 87 -1.64 -1.98 7.34
C HIS A 87 -0.88 -2.08 8.68
N GLY A 88 -0.73 -3.31 9.20
CA GLY A 88 -0.15 -3.55 10.53
C GLY A 88 -1.01 -3.01 11.67
N TYR A 89 -0.46 -2.92 12.88
CA TYR A 89 -1.17 -2.37 14.05
C TYR A 89 -0.74 -0.93 14.35
N SER A 90 0.48 -0.72 14.85
CA SER A 90 1.05 0.62 15.10
C SER A 90 2.12 0.97 14.05
N HIS A 91 1.88 0.58 12.79
CA HIS A 91 2.79 0.86 11.66
C HIS A 91 4.25 0.42 11.91
N GLY A 92 4.45 -0.70 12.61
CA GLY A 92 5.77 -1.24 12.89
C GLY A 92 6.39 -1.89 11.65
N ASN A 93 7.64 -1.53 11.33
CA ASN A 93 8.35 -2.05 10.17
C ASN A 93 8.54 -3.59 10.25
N PRO A 94 7.99 -4.38 9.32
CA PRO A 94 8.09 -5.84 9.33
C PRO A 94 9.52 -6.38 9.40
N SER A 95 10.50 -5.72 8.78
CA SER A 95 11.92 -6.14 8.80
C SER A 95 12.56 -6.06 10.19
N SER A 96 11.96 -5.31 11.13
CA SER A 96 12.42 -5.14 12.51
C SER A 96 11.68 -6.03 13.52
N LEU A 97 10.70 -6.82 13.06
CA LEU A 97 9.84 -7.66 13.89
C LEU A 97 10.23 -9.13 13.77
N SER A 98 10.15 -9.88 14.87
CA SER A 98 10.27 -11.34 14.82
C SER A 98 9.10 -11.97 14.04
N ALA A 99 9.29 -13.17 13.49
CA ALA A 99 8.23 -13.89 12.80
C ALA A 99 6.97 -14.11 13.70
N GLU A 100 7.16 -14.28 15.01
CA GLU A 100 6.07 -14.37 15.99
C GLU A 100 5.33 -13.03 16.11
N GLN A 101 6.05 -11.92 16.28
CA GLN A 101 5.43 -10.58 16.34
C GLN A 101 4.67 -10.24 15.06
N GLN A 102 5.24 -10.55 13.90
CA GLN A 102 4.56 -10.35 12.61
C GLN A 102 3.27 -11.16 12.52
N ARG A 103 3.30 -12.44 12.96
CA ARG A 103 2.13 -13.32 13.00
C ARG A 103 1.05 -12.78 13.95
N ASP A 104 1.43 -12.37 15.16
CA ASP A 104 0.48 -11.87 16.17
C ASP A 104 -0.19 -10.56 15.73
N ILE A 105 0.58 -9.66 15.12
CA ILE A 105 0.06 -8.41 14.56
C ILE A 105 -0.90 -8.72 13.40
N LEU A 106 -0.53 -9.63 12.50
CA LEU A 106 -1.38 -10.01 11.37
C LEU A 106 -2.67 -10.69 11.85
N ASP A 107 -2.60 -11.63 12.80
CA ASP A 107 -3.78 -12.30 13.36
C ASP A 107 -4.73 -11.29 13.99
N LYS A 108 -4.20 -10.41 14.86
CA LYS A 108 -5.00 -9.39 15.53
C LYS A 108 -5.70 -8.48 14.51
N THR A 109 -4.93 -7.94 13.57
CA THR A 109 -5.46 -6.93 12.62
C THR A 109 -6.39 -7.54 11.58
N TYR A 110 -6.13 -8.78 11.15
CA TYR A 110 -7.05 -9.54 10.29
C TYR A 110 -8.40 -9.74 10.96
N ASN A 111 -8.42 -10.24 12.20
CA ASN A 111 -9.66 -10.48 12.94
C ASN A 111 -10.41 -9.17 13.23
N MET A 112 -9.69 -8.13 13.68
CA MET A 112 -10.29 -6.79 13.93
C MET A 112 -10.97 -6.21 12.69
N LEU A 113 -10.29 -6.19 11.55
CA LEU A 113 -10.86 -5.64 10.32
C LEU A 113 -11.97 -6.53 9.75
N THR A 114 -11.88 -7.85 9.93
CA THR A 114 -12.95 -8.79 9.56
C THR A 114 -14.23 -8.47 10.33
N ASP A 115 -14.14 -8.33 11.65
CA ASP A 115 -15.29 -8.00 12.50
C ASP A 115 -15.85 -6.61 12.16
N PHE A 116 -14.96 -5.65 11.92
CA PHE A 116 -15.35 -4.27 11.61
C PHE A 116 -16.08 -4.12 10.26
N CYS A 117 -15.64 -4.87 9.24
CA CYS A 117 -16.17 -4.81 7.88
C CYS A 117 -17.25 -5.87 7.59
N GLY A 118 -17.39 -6.90 8.43
CA GLY A 118 -18.24 -8.07 8.19
C GLY A 118 -17.72 -9.03 7.12
N LYS A 119 -16.51 -8.78 6.59
CA LYS A 119 -15.81 -9.62 5.61
C LYS A 119 -14.29 -9.49 5.82
N PRO A 120 -13.50 -10.54 5.56
CA PRO A 120 -12.06 -10.47 5.74
C PRO A 120 -11.39 -9.52 4.74
N PRO A 121 -10.29 -8.84 5.14
CA PRO A 121 -9.49 -8.05 4.22
C PRO A 121 -8.82 -8.94 3.18
N ARG A 122 -8.75 -8.47 1.94
CA ARG A 122 -8.16 -9.19 0.80
C ARG A 122 -6.77 -8.67 0.43
N GLY A 123 -6.46 -7.45 0.83
CA GLY A 123 -5.23 -6.75 0.51
C GLY A 123 -4.47 -6.27 1.74
N ILE A 124 -3.18 -6.00 1.54
CA ILE A 124 -2.29 -5.42 2.53
C ILE A 124 -1.35 -4.41 1.88
N VAL A 125 -0.93 -3.41 2.67
CA VAL A 125 0.30 -2.64 2.46
C VAL A 125 1.18 -2.86 3.68
N ALA A 126 2.44 -3.23 3.47
CA ALA A 126 3.43 -3.33 4.53
C ALA A 126 3.75 -1.92 5.06
N PRO A 127 3.75 -1.70 6.39
CA PRO A 127 4.16 -0.43 6.97
C PRO A 127 5.52 0.02 6.43
N TRP A 128 5.58 1.25 5.92
CA TRP A 128 6.76 1.87 5.32
C TRP A 128 7.32 1.15 4.07
N TRP A 129 6.52 0.30 3.42
CA TRP A 129 6.94 -0.55 2.28
C TRP A 129 8.17 -1.41 2.57
N GLU A 130 8.31 -1.84 3.81
CA GLU A 130 9.40 -2.73 4.21
C GLU A 130 8.88 -4.16 4.38
N ALA A 131 9.48 -5.08 3.63
CA ALA A 131 9.12 -6.49 3.66
C ALA A 131 10.14 -7.29 4.47
N SER A 132 9.66 -8.29 5.22
CA SER A 132 10.49 -9.32 5.83
C SER A 132 10.62 -10.53 4.89
N ALA A 133 11.54 -11.45 5.19
CA ALA A 133 11.66 -12.69 4.44
C ALA A 133 10.44 -13.61 4.63
N GLU A 134 9.74 -13.46 5.76
CA GLU A 134 8.62 -14.29 6.18
C GLU A 134 7.25 -13.72 5.74
N MET A 135 7.19 -12.44 5.33
CA MET A 135 5.95 -11.72 5.08
C MET A 135 5.06 -12.46 4.07
N VAL A 136 5.57 -12.77 2.87
CA VAL A 136 4.76 -13.40 1.82
C VAL A 136 4.19 -14.74 2.28
N ASP A 137 4.99 -15.56 2.96
CA ASP A 137 4.54 -16.86 3.46
C ASP A 137 3.46 -16.73 4.54
N LEU A 138 3.52 -15.67 5.37
CA LEU A 138 2.46 -15.33 6.32
C LEU A 138 1.19 -14.88 5.59
N LEU A 139 1.29 -13.98 4.61
CA LEU A 139 0.14 -13.51 3.84
C LEU A 139 -0.62 -14.66 3.15
N LEU A 140 0.12 -15.60 2.57
CA LEU A 140 -0.46 -16.80 1.97
C LEU A 140 -1.22 -17.65 3.00
N GLN A 141 -0.74 -17.78 4.24
CA GLN A 141 -1.43 -18.55 5.30
C GLN A 141 -2.79 -17.94 5.72
N TYR A 142 -2.97 -16.63 5.56
CA TYR A 142 -4.22 -15.91 5.88
C TYR A 142 -5.15 -15.76 4.68
N GLY A 143 -4.75 -16.26 3.50
CA GLY A 143 -5.54 -16.16 2.28
C GLY A 143 -5.61 -14.74 1.72
N ILE A 144 -4.59 -13.91 1.99
CA ILE A 144 -4.47 -12.58 1.39
C ILE A 144 -4.26 -12.74 -0.11
N GLU A 145 -4.97 -11.94 -0.89
CA GLU A 145 -5.07 -12.09 -2.35
C GLU A 145 -4.17 -11.12 -3.11
N TYR A 146 -3.84 -9.97 -2.52
CA TYR A 146 -2.89 -9.04 -3.10
C TYR A 146 -2.08 -8.26 -2.06
N ASP A 147 -0.92 -7.79 -2.48
CA ASP A 147 -0.02 -6.86 -1.77
C ASP A 147 0.21 -5.60 -2.62
N HIS A 148 0.52 -4.49 -1.95
CA HIS A 148 0.92 -3.22 -2.54
C HIS A 148 2.13 -2.62 -1.81
N SER A 149 3.23 -3.37 -1.82
CA SER A 149 4.46 -3.01 -1.09
C SER A 149 5.73 -3.19 -1.91
N MET A 150 5.69 -3.97 -2.98
CA MET A 150 6.86 -4.43 -3.73
C MET A 150 6.94 -3.77 -5.11
N SER A 151 8.14 -3.30 -5.46
CA SER A 151 8.39 -2.51 -6.67
C SER A 151 9.12 -3.26 -7.79
N HIS A 152 8.78 -4.54 -8.05
CA HIS A 152 9.42 -5.29 -9.16
C HIS A 152 8.98 -4.82 -10.55
N GLU A 153 7.82 -4.18 -10.64
CA GLU A 153 7.23 -3.57 -11.84
C GLU A 153 6.73 -2.15 -11.49
N ASP A 154 6.41 -1.34 -12.50
CA ASP A 154 5.99 0.06 -12.32
C ASP A 154 4.50 0.30 -12.58
N CYS A 155 3.94 -0.34 -13.60
CA CYS A 155 2.56 -0.15 -14.07
C CYS A 155 1.87 -1.46 -14.47
N GLN A 156 2.50 -2.60 -14.19
CA GLN A 156 1.93 -3.94 -14.44
C GLN A 156 1.83 -4.71 -13.12
N MET A 157 0.67 -5.32 -12.90
CA MET A 157 0.50 -6.28 -11.80
C MET A 157 1.21 -7.59 -12.15
N TYR A 158 1.66 -8.32 -11.13
CA TYR A 158 2.38 -9.57 -11.31
C TYR A 158 2.12 -10.55 -10.17
N TRP A 159 2.47 -11.82 -10.37
CA TRP A 159 2.46 -12.81 -9.29
C TRP A 159 3.72 -12.64 -8.45
N LEU A 160 3.56 -12.30 -7.16
CA LEU A 160 4.70 -12.03 -6.28
C LEU A 160 5.50 -13.31 -6.02
N ARG A 161 6.83 -13.21 -5.96
CA ARG A 161 7.72 -14.32 -5.56
C ARG A 161 8.03 -14.25 -4.07
N THR A 162 8.21 -15.42 -3.47
CA THR A 162 8.76 -15.59 -2.12
C THR A 162 10.10 -16.34 -2.19
N GLY A 163 10.99 -16.10 -1.22
CA GLY A 163 12.26 -16.83 -1.10
C GLY A 163 13.35 -16.42 -2.10
N ASP A 164 13.29 -15.22 -2.68
CA ASP A 164 14.42 -14.64 -3.39
C ASP A 164 15.60 -14.46 -2.41
N THR A 165 16.82 -14.84 -2.80
CA THR A 165 18.03 -14.71 -1.95
C THR A 165 19.17 -14.05 -2.71
N TRP A 166 20.02 -13.32 -1.99
CA TRP A 166 21.18 -12.63 -2.54
C TRP A 166 22.38 -12.72 -1.58
N THR A 167 23.58 -12.61 -2.14
CA THR A 167 24.80 -12.58 -1.32
C THR A 167 25.24 -11.12 -1.13
N LYS A 168 25.23 -10.64 0.11
CA LYS A 168 25.71 -9.29 0.45
C LYS A 168 27.21 -9.19 0.22
N ILE A 169 27.67 -8.01 -0.21
CA ILE A 169 29.10 -7.70 -0.30
C ILE A 169 29.71 -7.82 1.10
N ASN A 170 30.81 -8.57 1.21
CA ASN A 170 31.61 -8.63 2.43
C ASN A 170 33.07 -8.27 2.09
N TYR A 171 33.48 -7.06 2.50
CA TYR A 171 34.82 -6.53 2.23
C TYR A 171 35.94 -7.21 3.05
N GLU A 172 35.58 -8.00 4.06
CA GLU A 172 36.53 -8.79 4.86
C GLU A 172 36.86 -10.14 4.19
N GLN A 173 36.13 -10.50 3.13
CA GLN A 173 36.29 -11.76 2.39
C GLN A 173 36.76 -11.53 0.96
N LYS A 174 37.28 -12.58 0.32
CA LYS A 174 37.62 -12.53 -1.11
C LYS A 174 36.37 -12.25 -1.96
N ALA A 175 36.51 -11.45 -3.01
CA ALA A 175 35.39 -11.05 -3.87
C ALA A 175 34.57 -12.24 -4.41
N GLU A 176 35.21 -13.38 -4.69
CA GLU A 176 34.55 -14.62 -5.14
C GLU A 176 33.45 -15.14 -4.20
N THR A 177 33.48 -14.76 -2.92
CA THR A 177 32.48 -15.16 -1.93
C THR A 177 31.11 -14.52 -2.17
N TRP A 178 31.07 -13.30 -2.73
CA TRP A 178 29.86 -12.49 -2.91
C TRP A 178 29.57 -12.05 -4.35
N MET A 179 30.49 -12.25 -5.31
CA MET A 179 30.22 -12.06 -6.74
C MET A 179 29.32 -13.17 -7.30
N LYS A 180 28.07 -13.21 -6.83
CA LYS A 180 27.04 -14.18 -7.20
C LYS A 180 25.77 -13.45 -7.60
N PRO A 181 25.02 -13.95 -8.58
CA PRO A 181 23.73 -13.37 -8.92
C PRO A 181 22.72 -13.60 -7.78
N LEU A 182 21.65 -12.80 -7.78
CA LEU A 182 20.43 -13.11 -7.03
C LEU A 182 19.87 -14.46 -7.50
N VAL A 183 19.41 -15.27 -6.55
CA VAL A 183 18.70 -16.52 -6.81
C VAL A 183 17.22 -16.27 -6.61
N ARG A 184 16.44 -16.43 -7.68
CA ARG A 184 14.98 -16.28 -7.63
C ARG A 184 14.36 -17.45 -6.86
N GLY A 185 13.41 -17.14 -6.00
CA GLY A 185 12.59 -18.10 -5.27
C GLY A 185 11.36 -18.54 -6.07
N ASN A 186 10.29 -18.86 -5.35
CA ASN A 186 9.09 -19.46 -5.92
C ASN A 186 8.03 -18.40 -6.23
N THR A 187 7.36 -18.54 -7.37
CA THR A 187 6.18 -17.71 -7.65
C THR A 187 5.01 -18.15 -6.77
N THR A 188 4.15 -17.21 -6.40
CA THR A 188 2.99 -17.45 -5.55
C THR A 188 1.69 -17.10 -6.28
N GLY A 189 0.55 -17.41 -5.67
CA GLY A 189 -0.76 -16.91 -6.10
C GLY A 189 -1.13 -15.56 -5.49
N LEU A 190 -0.20 -14.85 -4.85
CA LEU A 190 -0.40 -13.50 -4.35
C LEU A 190 -0.14 -12.50 -5.48
N VAL A 191 -1.12 -11.63 -5.75
CA VAL A 191 -0.97 -10.56 -6.75
C VAL A 191 -0.22 -9.40 -6.13
N GLU A 192 0.83 -8.91 -6.78
CA GLU A 192 1.35 -7.58 -6.47
C GLU A 192 0.66 -6.53 -7.34
N ILE A 193 0.15 -5.49 -6.69
CA ILE A 193 -0.15 -4.19 -7.31
C ILE A 193 1.03 -3.27 -6.95
N PRO A 194 1.93 -2.93 -7.89
CA PRO A 194 3.23 -2.38 -7.52
C PRO A 194 3.16 -1.07 -6.74
N GLY A 195 3.88 -1.01 -5.61
CA GLY A 195 4.19 0.24 -4.92
C GLY A 195 5.25 1.04 -5.67
N SER A 196 5.17 2.37 -5.62
CA SER A 196 6.13 3.26 -6.30
C SER A 196 6.41 4.53 -5.49
N TRP A 197 7.66 4.73 -5.09
CA TRP A 197 8.11 5.96 -4.42
C TRP A 197 7.92 7.23 -5.26
N TYR A 198 7.72 7.09 -6.58
CA TYR A 198 7.43 8.22 -7.46
C TYR A 198 5.95 8.61 -7.44
N ILE A 199 5.07 7.70 -7.01
CA ILE A 199 3.61 7.86 -6.93
C ILE A 199 3.14 7.70 -5.48
N ASP A 200 3.86 8.36 -4.57
CA ASP A 200 3.57 8.43 -3.13
C ASP A 200 3.65 9.90 -2.67
N ASP A 201 2.67 10.35 -1.90
CA ASP A 201 2.59 11.73 -1.43
C ASP A 201 3.48 12.02 -0.21
N LEU A 202 3.81 11.01 0.59
CA LEU A 202 4.33 11.21 1.94
C LEU A 202 5.80 11.64 1.95
N PRO A 203 6.76 10.91 1.35
CA PRO A 203 8.17 11.28 1.38
C PRO A 203 8.46 12.70 0.87
N PRO A 204 7.91 13.18 -0.27
CA PRO A 204 8.22 14.52 -0.76
C PRO A 204 7.56 15.64 0.08
N MET A 205 6.38 15.39 0.65
CA MET A 205 5.52 16.46 1.19
C MET A 205 5.22 16.36 2.70
N MET A 206 5.74 15.37 3.42
CA MET A 206 5.72 15.33 4.89
C MET A 206 7.09 15.68 5.50
N PHE A 207 7.11 16.69 6.38
CA PHE A 207 8.30 16.99 7.17
C PHE A 207 8.41 16.10 8.42
N ILE A 208 9.54 15.41 8.57
CA ILE A 208 9.83 14.46 9.66
C ILE A 208 11.13 14.87 10.35
N LYS A 209 11.04 15.43 11.55
CA LYS A 209 12.19 15.98 12.30
C LYS A 209 13.29 14.94 12.55
N ASN A 210 12.89 13.71 12.84
CA ASN A 210 13.78 12.62 13.25
C ASN A 210 14.25 11.76 12.06
N SER A 211 14.03 12.20 10.82
CA SER A 211 14.57 11.55 9.63
C SER A 211 15.59 12.45 8.93
N ALA A 212 16.83 11.97 8.81
CA ALA A 212 17.90 12.70 8.12
C ALA A 212 17.62 12.90 6.62
N ASN A 213 16.78 12.03 6.02
CA ASN A 213 16.34 12.10 4.63
C ASN A 213 14.97 12.78 4.47
N SER A 214 14.48 13.47 5.50
CA SER A 214 13.20 14.16 5.42
C SER A 214 13.21 15.25 4.35
N HIS A 215 12.15 15.28 3.53
CA HIS A 215 11.77 16.45 2.76
C HIS A 215 10.64 17.21 3.48
N GLY A 216 9.47 17.34 2.86
CA GLY A 216 8.30 18.02 3.44
C GLY A 216 7.98 19.40 2.87
N TRP A 217 8.80 19.89 1.95
CA TRP A 217 8.65 21.21 1.33
C TRP A 217 8.67 21.16 -0.20
N VAL A 218 8.63 19.96 -0.80
CA VAL A 218 8.49 19.83 -2.25
C VAL A 218 7.13 20.41 -2.64
N ASN A 219 7.11 21.24 -3.68
CA ASN A 219 5.89 21.88 -4.14
C ASN A 219 4.94 20.81 -4.72
N PRO A 220 3.67 20.72 -4.30
CA PRO A 220 2.74 19.73 -4.85
C PRO A 220 2.54 19.85 -6.36
N ARG A 221 2.82 21.02 -6.96
CA ARG A 221 2.78 21.16 -8.42
C ARG A 221 3.87 20.38 -9.13
N ASP A 222 5.06 20.29 -8.53
CA ASP A 222 6.17 19.52 -9.10
C ASP A 222 5.89 18.02 -8.95
N VAL A 223 5.31 17.60 -7.81
CA VAL A 223 4.85 16.21 -7.59
C VAL A 223 3.73 15.84 -8.57
N GLU A 224 2.76 16.73 -8.78
CA GLU A 224 1.68 16.57 -9.76
C GLU A 224 2.23 16.34 -11.17
N ASP A 225 3.21 17.14 -11.59
CA ASP A 225 3.82 17.02 -12.91
C ASP A 225 4.54 15.67 -13.07
N ILE A 226 5.24 15.19 -12.03
CA ILE A 226 5.83 13.84 -12.02
C ILE A 226 4.75 12.76 -12.20
N TRP A 227 3.63 12.87 -11.50
CA TRP A 227 2.55 11.88 -11.58
C TRP A 227 1.87 11.90 -12.96
N LYS A 228 1.66 13.09 -13.54
CA LYS A 228 1.13 13.22 -14.90
C LYS A 228 2.09 12.67 -15.94
N ASP A 229 3.39 12.93 -15.82
CA ASP A 229 4.39 12.43 -16.77
C ASP A 229 4.45 10.90 -16.76
N HIS A 230 4.35 10.26 -15.59
CA HIS A 230 4.21 8.80 -15.49
C HIS A 230 2.93 8.32 -16.19
N PHE A 231 1.79 8.94 -15.88
CA PHE A 231 0.51 8.56 -16.50
C PHE A 231 0.56 8.72 -18.03
N ASP A 232 1.06 9.83 -18.55
CA ASP A 232 1.14 10.13 -19.97
C ASP A 232 2.07 9.17 -20.70
N TYR A 233 3.22 8.87 -20.11
CA TYR A 233 4.13 7.87 -20.63
C TYR A 233 3.43 6.51 -20.72
N PHE A 234 2.83 6.04 -19.62
CA PHE A 234 2.16 4.74 -19.61
C PHE A 234 0.97 4.69 -20.58
N TYR A 235 0.18 5.75 -20.65
CA TYR A 235 -0.97 5.86 -21.54
C TYR A 235 -0.57 5.86 -23.01
N ARG A 236 0.57 6.46 -23.35
CA ARG A 236 1.12 6.44 -24.71
C ARG A 236 1.65 5.06 -25.08
N GLU A 237 2.45 4.44 -24.21
CA GLU A 237 3.23 3.23 -24.53
C GLU A 237 2.45 1.92 -24.34
N TYR A 238 1.51 1.84 -23.39
CA TYR A 238 0.82 0.60 -23.02
C TYR A 238 -0.67 0.64 -23.36
N ASP A 239 -1.19 -0.46 -23.90
CA ASP A 239 -2.62 -0.61 -24.15
C ASP A 239 -3.39 -1.04 -22.89
N GLU A 240 -2.76 -1.79 -21.99
CA GLU A 240 -3.27 -2.11 -20.66
C GLU A 240 -2.23 -1.82 -19.59
N PHE A 241 -2.59 -1.12 -18.51
CA PHE A 241 -1.73 -0.86 -17.34
C PHE A 241 -2.56 -0.47 -16.11
N VAL A 242 -1.93 -0.52 -14.93
CA VAL A 242 -2.45 0.02 -13.67
C VAL A 242 -1.71 1.29 -13.26
N PHE A 243 -2.42 2.20 -12.60
CA PHE A 243 -1.86 3.39 -11.99
C PHE A 243 -2.33 3.50 -10.53
N PRO A 244 -1.73 2.70 -9.63
CA PRO A 244 -1.99 2.77 -8.20
C PRO A 244 -1.27 3.99 -7.60
N MET A 245 -2.04 4.90 -6.99
CA MET A 245 -1.50 6.06 -6.28
C MET A 245 -1.61 5.83 -4.77
N THR A 246 -0.48 5.97 -4.07
CA THR A 246 -0.42 5.90 -2.61
C THR A 246 -0.55 7.30 -2.04
N ILE A 247 -1.50 7.49 -1.14
CA ILE A 247 -1.70 8.77 -0.46
C ILE A 247 -1.99 8.57 1.02
N HIS A 248 -1.72 9.60 1.81
CA HIS A 248 -1.94 9.55 3.25
C HIS A 248 -2.83 10.73 3.67
N PRO A 249 -3.85 10.55 4.54
CA PRO A 249 -4.61 11.66 5.09
C PRO A 249 -3.73 12.72 5.78
N ASP A 250 -2.59 12.30 6.32
CA ASP A 250 -1.51 13.12 6.89
C ASP A 250 -1.03 14.24 5.94
N VAL A 251 -0.98 13.95 4.65
CA VAL A 251 -0.46 14.81 3.58
C VAL A 251 -1.57 15.22 2.61
N SER A 252 -2.24 14.27 1.98
CA SER A 252 -3.32 14.51 1.03
C SER A 252 -4.58 15.12 1.63
N GLY A 253 -4.75 15.11 2.96
CA GLY A 253 -5.78 15.90 3.63
C GLY A 253 -5.49 17.41 3.69
N ARG A 254 -4.28 17.84 3.33
CA ARG A 254 -3.84 19.24 3.39
C ARG A 254 -4.41 20.02 2.20
N PRO A 255 -4.83 21.29 2.36
CA PRO A 255 -5.52 22.02 1.30
C PRO A 255 -4.78 22.12 -0.03
N HIS A 256 -3.47 22.34 -0.01
CA HIS A 256 -2.65 22.48 -1.22
C HIS A 256 -2.48 21.16 -1.98
N VAL A 257 -2.48 20.02 -1.27
CA VAL A 257 -2.41 18.67 -1.84
C VAL A 257 -3.80 18.18 -2.26
N LEU A 258 -4.88 18.52 -1.53
CA LEU A 258 -6.26 18.30 -2.03
C LEU A 258 -6.45 18.94 -3.40
N LEU A 259 -6.02 20.19 -3.58
CA LEU A 259 -6.09 20.87 -4.88
C LEU A 259 -5.20 20.21 -5.94
N MET A 260 -4.10 19.56 -5.56
CA MET A 260 -3.29 18.71 -6.45
C MET A 260 -4.14 17.57 -7.01
N HIS A 261 -4.81 16.82 -6.12
CA HIS A 261 -5.67 15.71 -6.52
C HIS A 261 -6.90 16.14 -7.31
N GLU A 262 -7.48 17.31 -7.03
CA GLU A 262 -8.56 17.84 -7.88
C GLU A 262 -8.09 18.08 -9.33
N ARG A 263 -6.87 18.58 -9.51
CA ARG A 263 -6.28 18.75 -10.85
C ARG A 263 -5.93 17.40 -11.47
N GLN A 264 -5.40 16.46 -10.69
CA GLN A 264 -5.09 15.11 -11.16
C GLN A 264 -6.35 14.37 -11.64
N ALA A 265 -7.41 14.35 -10.83
CA ALA A 265 -8.68 13.71 -11.16
C ALA A 265 -9.35 14.34 -12.40
N SER A 266 -9.17 15.65 -12.59
CA SER A 266 -9.66 16.36 -13.79
C SER A 266 -8.79 16.13 -15.03
N TYR A 267 -7.50 15.80 -14.84
CA TYR A 267 -6.53 15.57 -15.90
C TYR A 267 -6.69 14.19 -16.55
N ILE A 268 -6.89 13.16 -15.74
CA ILE A 268 -6.96 11.77 -16.20
C ILE A 268 -8.13 11.60 -17.19
N PRO A 269 -7.88 11.12 -18.42
CA PRO A 269 -8.90 11.05 -19.46
C PRO A 269 -9.96 9.98 -19.13
N ILE A 270 -11.20 10.20 -19.56
CA ILE A 270 -12.27 9.20 -19.34
C ILE A 270 -12.16 8.02 -20.32
N SER A 271 -11.62 8.25 -21.52
CA SER A 271 -11.56 7.22 -22.55
C SER A 271 -10.59 6.11 -22.19
N GLY A 272 -11.09 4.89 -21.98
CA GLY A 272 -10.27 3.70 -21.68
C GLY A 272 -9.82 3.59 -20.23
N VAL A 273 -10.09 4.58 -19.38
CA VAL A 273 -9.74 4.60 -17.97
C VAL A 273 -10.92 4.17 -17.10
N LYS A 274 -10.65 3.39 -16.04
CA LYS A 274 -11.59 3.11 -14.96
C LYS A 274 -10.95 3.40 -13.61
N TRP A 275 -11.65 4.17 -12.79
CA TRP A 275 -11.37 4.29 -11.37
C TRP A 275 -11.89 3.06 -10.64
N VAL A 276 -11.01 2.35 -9.94
CA VAL A 276 -11.31 1.07 -9.29
C VAL A 276 -10.60 0.96 -7.95
N THR A 277 -11.12 0.09 -7.09
CA THR A 277 -10.42 -0.35 -5.88
C THR A 277 -9.29 -1.33 -6.25
N PHE A 278 -8.35 -1.54 -5.33
CA PHE A 278 -7.24 -2.46 -5.53
C PHE A 278 -7.72 -3.92 -5.58
N GLU A 279 -8.76 -4.31 -4.83
CA GLU A 279 -9.37 -5.63 -5.00
C GLU A 279 -9.91 -5.85 -6.42
N GLN A 280 -10.46 -4.80 -7.05
CA GLN A 280 -10.96 -4.87 -8.42
C GLN A 280 -9.81 -4.95 -9.43
N MET A 281 -8.67 -4.31 -9.16
CA MET A 281 -7.45 -4.49 -9.96
C MET A 281 -6.97 -5.94 -9.89
N SER A 282 -6.86 -6.49 -8.67
CA SER A 282 -6.49 -7.88 -8.44
C SER A 282 -7.46 -8.84 -9.15
N ASP A 283 -8.78 -8.61 -9.05
CA ASP A 283 -9.78 -9.44 -9.71
C ASP A 283 -9.66 -9.41 -11.24
N GLU A 284 -9.41 -8.23 -11.83
CA GLU A 284 -9.17 -8.14 -13.26
C GLU A 284 -7.89 -8.88 -13.68
N PHE A 285 -6.81 -8.74 -12.91
CA PHE A 285 -5.56 -9.45 -13.17
C PHE A 285 -5.78 -10.97 -13.17
N LYS A 286 -6.39 -11.51 -12.10
CA LYS A 286 -6.65 -12.96 -11.95
C LYS A 286 -7.65 -13.50 -12.96
N SER A 287 -8.54 -12.66 -13.51
CA SER A 287 -9.47 -13.08 -14.56
C SER A 287 -8.79 -13.34 -15.91
N LYS A 288 -7.64 -12.71 -16.15
CA LYS A 288 -6.86 -12.81 -17.41
C LYS A 288 -5.62 -13.67 -17.27
N ASN A 289 -5.08 -13.81 -16.06
CA ASN A 289 -3.81 -14.46 -15.78
C ASN A 289 -4.02 -15.63 -14.84
N GLN A 290 -3.35 -16.74 -15.10
CA GLN A 290 -3.27 -17.87 -14.17
C GLN A 290 -1.91 -17.83 -13.45
N PRO A 291 -1.86 -18.17 -12.15
CA PRO A 291 -0.59 -18.41 -11.47
C PRO A 291 0.19 -19.49 -12.22
N PRO A 292 1.53 -19.37 -12.34
CA PRO A 292 2.35 -20.40 -12.96
C PRO A 292 2.17 -21.77 -12.30
N GLU A 293 2.39 -22.84 -13.05
CA GLU A 293 2.36 -24.20 -12.51
C GLU A 293 3.35 -24.33 -11.35
N GLY A 294 2.88 -24.88 -10.22
CA GLY A 294 3.68 -25.02 -9.00
C GLY A 294 3.71 -23.78 -8.11
N ALA A 295 2.97 -22.71 -8.44
CA ALA A 295 2.86 -21.55 -7.57
C ALA A 295 2.26 -21.89 -6.20
N VAL A 296 2.82 -21.29 -5.15
CA VAL A 296 2.29 -21.44 -3.78
C VAL A 296 1.03 -20.58 -3.67
N MET A 297 -0.14 -21.20 -3.56
CA MET A 297 -1.42 -20.50 -3.53
C MET A 297 -1.79 -20.00 -2.13
N PRO A 298 -2.47 -18.85 -2.01
CA PRO A 298 -3.07 -18.42 -0.75
C PRO A 298 -4.04 -19.48 -0.21
N ALA A 299 -4.14 -19.57 1.12
CA ALA A 299 -5.17 -20.35 1.80
C ALA A 299 -6.58 -19.85 1.40
N ALA A 300 -7.59 -20.70 1.57
CA ALA A 300 -8.97 -20.29 1.30
C ALA A 300 -9.37 -19.14 2.25
N ALA A 301 -10.06 -18.12 1.71
CA ALA A 301 -10.51 -16.96 2.49
C ALA A 301 -11.28 -17.37 3.75
N GLY A 302 -10.95 -16.77 4.90
CA GLY A 302 -11.56 -17.07 6.20
C GLY A 302 -11.11 -18.40 6.82
N GLN A 303 -10.33 -19.22 6.11
CA GLN A 303 -9.55 -20.28 6.72
C GLN A 303 -8.18 -19.71 7.03
N VAL A 304 -8.03 -19.06 8.19
CA VAL A 304 -6.69 -18.95 8.78
C VAL A 304 -6.21 -20.39 8.89
N ALA A 305 -5.20 -20.76 8.11
CA ALA A 305 -4.58 -22.05 8.29
C ALA A 305 -4.10 -22.02 9.74
N LYS A 306 -4.82 -22.70 10.65
CA LYS A 306 -4.39 -22.88 12.03
C LYS A 306 -3.04 -23.56 11.92
N ALA A 307 -1.98 -22.77 11.90
CA ALA A 307 -0.63 -23.25 11.84
C ALA A 307 -0.51 -24.15 13.06
N LYS A 308 -0.16 -25.41 12.81
CA LYS A 308 0.02 -26.42 13.85
C LYS A 308 0.90 -25.80 14.94
N ALA A 309 0.38 -25.79 16.16
CA ALA A 309 1.17 -25.58 17.37
C ALA A 309 2.34 -26.56 17.42
#